data_AF-A0A0Q8MHP3-F1
#
_entry.id   AF-A0A0Q8MHP3-F1
#
_cell.length_a   1.000
_cell.length_b   1.000
_cell.length_c   1.000
_cell.angle_alpha   90.00
_cell.angle_beta   90.00
_cell.angle_gamma   90.00
#
_symmetry.space_group_name_H-M   'P 1'
#
loop_
_entity.id
_entity.type
_entity.pdbx_description
1 polymer ?
#
loop_
_entity_poly.entity_id
_entity_poly.type
_entity_poly.pdbx_seq_one_letter_code
_entity_poly.pdbx_strand_id
1 'polypeptide(L)'
;MIKISAWLAIAFGLILGVLEAVRNWGDWQWWPFWVVDYVAAALLVAGGLLALRRPVERWLTAGWGFACAMFWMSFFGHYGDAMKAGAEVSAREQRLTLIIGLMFGITVVGLGLSLLGKSRRF
;
A
#
# COMPACT_ATOMS: atom_id res chain seq x y z
N MET A 1 -2.31 -16.87 9.84
CA MET A 1 -1.85 -15.93 8.79
C MET A 1 -2.64 -14.62 8.81
N ILE A 2 -3.96 -14.67 8.94
CA ILE A 2 -4.82 -13.46 9.01
C ILE A 2 -4.40 -12.47 10.09
N LYS A 3 -4.10 -12.90 11.32
CA LYS A 3 -3.63 -11.99 12.39
C LYS A 3 -2.32 -11.28 12.03
N ILE A 4 -1.40 -11.97 11.35
CA ILE A 4 -0.12 -11.37 10.90
C ILE A 4 -0.41 -10.34 9.79
N SER A 5 -1.22 -10.72 8.80
CA SER A 5 -1.65 -9.83 7.73
C SER A 5 -2.39 -8.59 8.27
N ALA A 6 -3.22 -8.76 9.31
CA ALA A 6 -3.96 -7.67 9.94
C ALA A 6 -3.05 -6.67 10.66
N TRP A 7 -2.10 -7.17 11.47
CA TRP A 7 -1.11 -6.30 12.12
C TRP A 7 -0.20 -5.60 11.11
N LEU A 8 0.21 -6.32 10.06
CA LEU A 8 0.97 -5.74 8.96
C LEU A 8 0.19 -4.63 8.26
N ALA A 9 -1.12 -4.83 8.02
CA ALA A 9 -1.98 -3.83 7.37
C ALA A 9 -2.13 -2.58 8.22
N ILE A 10 -2.32 -2.73 9.53
CA ILE A 10 -2.41 -1.59 10.47
C ILE A 10 -1.10 -0.81 10.46
N ALA A 11 0.04 -1.49 10.63
CA ALA A 11 1.34 -0.84 10.65
C ALA A 11 1.63 -0.13 9.32
N PHE A 12 1.46 -0.83 8.20
CA PHE A 12 1.71 -0.29 6.87
C PHE A 12 0.77 0.88 6.54
N GLY A 13 -0.53 0.77 6.85
CA GLY A 13 -1.51 1.84 6.61
C GLY A 13 -1.23 3.10 7.44
N LEU A 14 -0.84 2.95 8.71
CA LEU A 14 -0.45 4.09 9.55
C LEU A 14 0.82 4.76 9.04
N ILE A 15 1.85 3.98 8.69
CA ILE A 15 3.10 4.50 8.13
C ILE A 15 2.83 5.21 6.80
N LEU A 16 2.00 4.62 5.92
CA LEU A 16 1.61 5.22 4.64
C LEU A 16 0.97 6.59 4.85
N GLY A 17 -0.03 6.70 5.74
CA GLY A 17 -0.68 7.97 6.01
C GLY A 17 0.27 9.05 6.54
N VAL A 18 1.22 8.67 7.40
CA VAL A 18 2.24 9.61 7.92
C VAL A 18 3.22 10.03 6.81
N LEU A 19 3.75 9.07 6.04
CA LEU A 19 4.69 9.37 4.96
C LEU A 19 4.05 10.25 3.89
N GLU A 20 2.78 10.04 3.58
CA GLU A 20 2.07 10.85 2.60
C GLU A 20 1.84 12.29 3.08
N ALA A 21 1.52 12.47 4.36
CA ALA A 21 1.42 13.79 4.97
C ALA A 21 2.76 14.52 4.93
N VAL A 22 3.87 13.84 5.24
CA VAL A 22 5.22 14.41 5.20
C VAL A 22 5.63 14.74 3.75
N ARG A 23 5.31 13.86 2.79
CA ARG A 23 5.68 14.02 1.37
C ARG A 23 5.03 15.22 0.71
N ASN A 24 3.75 15.46 0.98
CA ASN A 24 2.98 16.55 0.37
C ASN A 24 3.00 17.83 1.21
N TRP A 25 3.73 17.85 2.34
CA TRP A 25 3.74 19.01 3.22
C TRP A 25 4.40 20.20 2.54
N GLY A 26 3.59 21.22 2.21
CA GLY A 26 4.07 22.46 1.60
C GLY A 26 4.17 22.42 0.06
N ASP A 27 4.03 21.27 -0.56
CA ASP A 27 3.96 21.12 -2.03
C ASP A 27 2.86 20.11 -2.39
N TRP A 28 1.64 20.63 -2.50
CA TRP A 28 0.45 19.83 -2.70
C TRP A 28 0.25 19.50 -4.17
N GLN A 29 0.41 18.22 -4.50
CA GLN A 29 0.05 17.71 -5.82
C GLN A 29 -1.47 17.81 -6.04
N TRP A 30 -1.91 17.61 -7.30
CA TRP A 30 -3.33 17.52 -7.62
C TRP A 30 -4.00 16.46 -6.73
N TRP A 31 -5.04 16.89 -6.01
CA TRP A 31 -5.54 16.17 -4.84
C TRP A 31 -5.88 14.69 -5.01
N PRO A 32 -6.37 14.20 -6.17
CA PRO A 32 -6.66 12.78 -6.33
C PRO A 32 -5.44 11.88 -6.15
N PHE A 33 -4.23 12.39 -6.44
CA PHE A 33 -3.01 11.60 -6.38
C PHE A 33 -2.52 11.30 -4.97
N TRP A 34 -2.84 12.15 -3.99
CA TRP A 34 -2.49 11.90 -2.58
C TRP A 34 -3.69 11.42 -1.75
N VAL A 35 -4.92 11.75 -2.16
CA VAL A 35 -6.13 11.24 -1.48
C VAL A 35 -6.25 9.71 -1.62
N VAL A 36 -5.83 9.14 -2.75
CA VAL A 36 -5.88 7.68 -2.96
C VAL A 36 -5.04 6.91 -1.92
N ASP A 37 -3.91 7.47 -1.49
CA ASP A 37 -3.07 6.88 -0.44
C ASP A 37 -3.74 6.89 0.92
N TYR A 38 -4.47 7.96 1.25
CA TYR A 38 -5.28 8.02 2.48
C TYR A 38 -6.45 7.03 2.44
N VAL A 39 -7.07 6.82 1.26
CA VAL A 39 -8.09 5.79 1.09
C VAL A 39 -7.49 4.40 1.30
N ALA A 40 -6.31 4.11 0.72
CA ALA A 40 -5.61 2.85 0.94
C ALA A 40 -5.26 2.64 2.41
N ALA A 41 -4.69 3.66 3.07
CA ALA A 41 -4.35 3.65 4.48
C ALA A 41 -5.57 3.36 5.35
N ALA A 42 -6.69 4.05 5.11
CA ALA A 42 -7.93 3.85 5.85
C ALA A 42 -8.49 2.43 5.66
N LEU A 43 -8.52 1.91 4.43
CA LEU A 43 -8.98 0.55 4.14
C LEU A 43 -8.12 -0.52 4.82
N LEU A 44 -6.80 -0.36 4.83
CA LEU A 44 -5.87 -1.27 5.48
C LEU A 44 -6.03 -1.27 7.00
N VAL A 45 -6.08 -0.07 7.62
CA VAL A 45 -6.25 0.06 9.07
C VAL A 45 -7.62 -0.46 9.50
N ALA A 46 -8.70 -0.06 8.83
CA ALA A 46 -10.04 -0.52 9.14
C ALA A 46 -10.19 -2.03 8.91
N GLY A 47 -9.69 -2.55 7.78
CA GLY A 47 -9.70 -3.98 7.46
C GLY A 47 -8.91 -4.80 8.47
N GLY A 48 -7.73 -4.34 8.88
CA GLY A 48 -6.92 -4.96 9.92
C GLY A 48 -7.61 -4.98 11.28
N LEU A 49 -8.14 -3.85 11.74
CA LEU A 49 -8.88 -3.76 13.01
C LEU A 49 -10.12 -4.66 13.01
N LEU A 50 -10.87 -4.71 11.90
CA LEU A 50 -12.04 -5.57 11.76
C LEU A 50 -11.65 -7.05 11.78
N ALA A 51 -10.57 -7.44 11.08
CA ALA A 51 -10.09 -8.82 11.06
C ALA A 51 -9.56 -9.30 12.42
N LEU A 52 -9.09 -8.38 13.28
CA LEU A 52 -8.70 -8.70 14.66
C LEU A 52 -9.90 -8.85 15.60
N ARG A 53 -11.00 -8.13 15.35
CA ARG A 53 -12.19 -8.09 16.23
C ARG A 53 -13.29 -9.08 15.82
N ARG A 54 -13.42 -9.40 14.54
CA ARG A 54 -14.49 -10.23 13.99
C ARG A 54 -13.92 -11.18 12.92
N PRO A 55 -14.56 -12.32 12.64
CA PRO A 55 -14.14 -13.25 11.58
C PRO A 55 -14.53 -12.72 10.17
N VAL A 56 -14.30 -11.43 9.90
CA VAL A 56 -14.69 -10.76 8.64
C VAL A 56 -13.45 -10.38 7.85
N GLU A 57 -12.80 -11.41 7.29
CA GLU A 57 -11.50 -11.32 6.61
C GLU A 57 -11.57 -10.62 5.24
N ARG A 58 -12.76 -10.59 4.64
CA ARG A 58 -13.02 -9.96 3.34
C ARG A 58 -12.60 -8.48 3.27
N TRP A 59 -12.75 -7.73 4.37
CA TRP A 59 -12.38 -6.31 4.41
C TRP A 59 -10.87 -6.12 4.40
N LEU A 60 -10.13 -6.98 5.11
CA LEU A 60 -8.67 -6.99 5.09
C LEU A 60 -8.15 -7.30 3.68
N THR A 61 -8.71 -8.33 3.04
CA THR A 61 -8.35 -8.69 1.65
C THR A 61 -8.70 -7.58 0.67
N ALA A 62 -9.85 -6.91 0.82
CA ALA A 62 -10.20 -5.77 -0.01
C ALA A 62 -9.21 -4.59 0.15
N GLY A 63 -8.80 -4.29 1.39
CA GLY A 63 -7.81 -3.25 1.67
C GLY A 63 -6.44 -3.57 1.06
N TRP A 64 -5.96 -4.80 1.22
CA TRP A 64 -4.72 -5.25 0.59
C TRP A 64 -4.81 -5.24 -0.94
N GLY A 65 -5.94 -5.68 -1.51
CA GLY A 65 -6.16 -5.67 -2.95
C GLY A 65 -6.14 -4.25 -3.53
N PHE A 66 -6.82 -3.31 -2.86
CA PHE A 66 -6.80 -1.90 -3.24
C PHE A 66 -5.38 -1.31 -3.19
N ALA A 67 -4.68 -1.50 -2.07
CA ALA A 67 -3.31 -1.02 -1.92
C ALA A 67 -2.37 -1.65 -2.96
N CYS A 68 -2.50 -2.94 -3.23
CA CYS A 68 -1.72 -3.64 -4.24
C CYS A 68 -1.95 -3.06 -5.65
N ALA A 69 -3.20 -2.80 -6.04
CA ALA A 69 -3.51 -2.20 -7.33
C ALA A 69 -2.98 -0.76 -7.46
N MET A 70 -3.11 0.03 -6.39
CA MET A 70 -2.58 1.40 -6.31
C MET A 70 -1.06 1.43 -6.47
N PHE A 71 -0.34 0.60 -5.69
CA PHE A 71 1.12 0.52 -5.77
C PHE A 71 1.61 -0.11 -7.09
N TRP A 72 0.85 -1.03 -7.70
CA TRP A 72 1.13 -1.51 -9.06
C TRP A 72 1.15 -0.34 -10.05
N MET A 73 0.07 0.45 -10.09
CA MET A 73 -0.03 1.59 -11.01
C MET A 73 1.11 2.59 -10.78
N SER A 74 1.38 2.91 -9.51
CA SER A 74 2.45 3.83 -9.13
C SER A 74 3.82 3.31 -9.54
N PHE A 75 4.16 2.06 -9.20
CA PHE A 75 5.46 1.47 -9.51
C PHE A 75 5.71 1.39 -11.02
N PHE A 76 4.77 0.85 -11.79
CA PHE A 76 4.95 0.69 -13.23
C PHE A 76 4.87 2.01 -14.00
N GLY A 77 4.18 3.02 -13.46
CA GLY A 77 4.26 4.40 -13.97
C GLY A 77 5.68 4.94 -13.88
N HIS A 78 6.26 4.95 -12.67
CA HIS A 78 7.63 5.45 -12.46
C HIS A 78 8.67 4.62 -13.20
N TYR A 79 8.52 3.29 -13.24
CA TYR A 79 9.40 2.41 -14.00
C TYR A 79 9.34 2.71 -15.51
N GLY A 80 8.15 2.92 -16.06
CA GLY A 80 7.96 3.28 -17.47
C GLY A 80 8.61 4.63 -17.80
N ASP A 81 8.47 5.62 -16.93
CA ASP A 81 9.10 6.93 -17.13
C ASP A 81 10.62 6.88 -16.96
N ALA A 82 11.12 6.09 -16.01
CA ALA A 82 12.55 5.83 -15.87
C ALA A 82 13.14 5.17 -17.13
N MET A 83 12.43 4.22 -17.73
CA MET A 83 12.86 3.57 -18.97
C MET A 83 12.89 4.53 -20.16
N LYS A 84 11.98 5.51 -20.23
CA LYS A 84 11.99 6.54 -21.28
C LYS A 84 13.14 7.53 -21.11
N ALA A 85 13.46 7.90 -19.87
CA ALA A 85 14.54 8.84 -19.57
C ALA A 85 15.94 8.20 -19.66
N GLY A 86 16.06 6.87 -19.56
CA GLY A 86 17.31 6.14 -19.77
C GLY A 86 18.41 6.57 -18.78
N ALA A 87 19.55 7.04 -19.31
CA ALA A 87 20.68 7.48 -18.48
C ALA A 87 20.44 8.82 -17.76
N GLU A 88 19.40 9.57 -18.13
CA GLU A 88 19.11 10.89 -17.54
C GLU A 88 18.16 10.84 -16.33
N VAL A 89 17.78 9.64 -15.87
CA VAL A 89 16.94 9.50 -14.68
C VAL A 89 17.68 10.05 -13.46
N SER A 90 17.08 11.05 -12.81
CA SER A 90 17.66 11.62 -11.59
C SER A 90 17.79 10.58 -10.48
N ALA A 91 18.83 10.69 -9.66
CA ALA A 91 19.03 9.80 -8.50
C ALA A 91 17.84 9.82 -7.52
N ARG A 92 17.10 10.93 -7.47
CA ARG A 92 15.88 11.08 -6.67
C ARG A 92 14.75 10.19 -7.21
N GLU A 93 14.50 10.21 -8.51
CA GLU A 93 13.49 9.39 -9.17
C GLU A 93 13.80 7.90 -9.07
N GLN A 94 15.08 7.51 -9.21
CA GLN A 94 15.51 6.12 -9.01
C GLN A 94 15.22 5.66 -7.57
N ARG A 95 15.57 6.47 -6.57
CA ARG A 95 15.32 6.17 -5.16
C ARG A 95 13.82 6.04 -4.87
N LEU A 96 13.02 6.94 -5.43
CA LEU A 96 11.57 6.93 -5.25
C LEU A 96 10.95 5.67 -5.88
N THR A 97 11.35 5.30 -7.10
CA THR A 97 10.94 4.05 -7.77
C THR A 97 11.27 2.81 -6.91
N LEU A 98 12.46 2.76 -6.33
CA LEU A 98 12.87 1.66 -5.44
C LEU A 98 12.00 1.58 -4.18
N ILE A 99 11.71 2.72 -3.54
CA ILE A 99 10.86 2.77 -2.35
C ILE A 99 9.44 2.28 -2.70
N ILE A 100 8.86 2.78 -3.78
CA ILE A 100 7.52 2.37 -4.24
C ILE A 100 7.52 0.88 -4.59
N GLY A 101 8.58 0.37 -5.21
CA GLY A 101 8.73 -1.07 -5.50
C GLY A 101 8.77 -1.94 -4.25
N LEU A 102 9.47 -1.49 -3.19
CA LEU A 102 9.48 -2.18 -1.90
C LEU A 102 8.09 -2.17 -1.27
N MET A 103 7.41 -1.02 -1.28
CA MET A 103 6.04 -0.89 -0.76
C MET A 103 5.07 -1.79 -1.52
N PHE A 104 5.18 -1.83 -2.85
CA PHE A 104 4.42 -2.75 -3.69
C PHE A 104 4.66 -4.21 -3.29
N GLY A 105 5.92 -4.63 -3.10
CA GLY A 105 6.25 -5.96 -2.61
C GLY A 105 5.58 -6.31 -1.27
N ILE A 106 5.57 -5.35 -0.32
CA ILE A 106 4.86 -5.52 0.97
C ILE A 106 3.36 -5.74 0.74
N THR A 107 2.73 -4.99 -0.16
CA THR A 107 1.30 -5.15 -0.46
C THR A 107 0.96 -6.51 -1.07
N VAL A 108 1.82 -7.04 -1.95
CA VAL A 108 1.66 -8.39 -2.53
C VAL A 108 1.76 -9.46 -1.46
N VAL A 109 2.74 -9.35 -0.55
CA VAL A 109 2.88 -10.27 0.60
C VAL A 109 1.67 -10.16 1.52
N GLY A 110 1.23 -8.94 1.84
CA GLY A 110 0.06 -8.68 2.69
C GLY A 110 -1.22 -9.31 2.13
N LEU A 111 -1.46 -9.14 0.82
CA LEU A 111 -2.56 -9.75 0.07
C LEU A 111 -2.47 -11.28 0.05
N GLY A 112 -1.29 -11.83 -0.25
CA GLY A 112 -1.06 -13.28 -0.24
C GLY A 112 -1.35 -13.89 1.14
N LEU A 113 -0.88 -13.23 2.21
CA LEU A 113 -1.15 -13.65 3.59
C LEU A 113 -2.63 -13.57 3.96
N SER A 114 -3.38 -12.63 3.38
CA SER A 114 -4.82 -12.48 3.64
C SER A 114 -5.65 -13.52 2.87
N LEU A 115 -5.25 -13.86 1.65
CA LEU A 115 -5.92 -14.87 0.81
C LEU A 115 -5.66 -16.31 1.28
N LEU A 116 -4.43 -16.60 1.71
CA LEU A 116 -4.04 -17.95 2.14
C LEU A 116 -4.43 -18.25 3.59
N GLY A 117 -4.81 -17.22 4.36
CA GLY A 117 -5.24 -17.38 5.73
C GLY A 117 -6.63 -18.02 5.82
N LYS A 118 -6.73 -19.21 6.42
CA LYS A 118 -8.02 -19.80 6.80
C LYS A 118 -8.48 -19.25 8.16
N SER A 119 -9.63 -18.58 8.19
CA SER A 119 -10.40 -18.43 9.45
C SER A 119 -10.83 -19.81 9.94
N ARG A 120 -10.52 -20.17 11.18
CA ARG A 120 -11.23 -21.26 11.85
C ARG A 120 -12.67 -20.78 12.07
N ARG A 121 -13.58 -21.12 11.15
CA ARG A 121 -15.02 -21.03 11.39
C ARG A 121 -15.33 -22.13 12.42
N PHE A 122 -15.64 -21.72 13.64
CA PHE A 122 -16.31 -22.58 14.63
C PHE A 122 -17.82 -22.55 14.34
#